data_AF-A0A1Y2CB96-F1
#
_entry.id   AF-A0A1Y2CB96-F1
#
_cell.length_a   1.000
_cell.length_b   1.000
_cell.length_c   1.000
_cell.angle_alpha   90.00
_cell.angle_beta   90.00
_cell.angle_gamma   90.00
#
_symmetry.space_group_name_H-M   'P 1'
#
loop_
_entity.id
_entity.type
_entity.pdbx_description
1 polymer ?
#
loop_
_entity_poly.entity_id
_entity_poly.type
_entity_poly.pdbx_seq_one_letter_code
_entity_poly.pdbx_strand_id
1 'polypeptide(L)'
;MKSGKVLYGFQEHPISFPPTYKFDTTDSKRGWRKKKASQVDVRVDEPVNVYDTSKKSRIPSWTDRILWREKLGANKNRRVTCEEYGCELGAQGSDHKPVYALFDVSMSQ
;
A
#
# COMPACT_ATOMS: atom_id res chain seq x y z
N MET A 1 6.98 -15.72 -2.54
CA MET A 1 6.17 -16.22 -1.41
C MET A 1 6.62 -17.63 -1.03
N LYS A 2 6.97 -17.90 0.24
CA LYS A 2 7.43 -19.23 0.66
C LYS A 2 6.23 -20.18 0.80
N SER A 3 6.37 -21.39 0.27
CA SER A 3 5.52 -22.59 0.46
C SER A 3 4.24 -22.78 -0.38
N GLY A 4 3.95 -21.95 -1.40
CA GLY A 4 2.93 -22.29 -2.43
C GLY A 4 1.49 -22.52 -1.95
N LYS A 5 1.17 -22.23 -0.69
CA LYS A 5 -0.16 -22.46 -0.09
C LYS A 5 -1.23 -21.53 -0.66
N VAL A 6 -0.83 -20.34 -1.12
CA VAL A 6 -1.71 -19.31 -1.68
C VAL A 6 -1.01 -18.61 -2.84
N LEU A 7 -1.80 -18.07 -3.78
CA LEU A 7 -1.31 -17.28 -4.92
C LEU A 7 -0.27 -18.05 -5.76
N TYR A 8 -0.49 -19.36 -5.97
CA TYR A 8 0.41 -20.20 -6.75
C TYR A 8 0.58 -19.69 -8.19
N GLY A 9 1.83 -19.61 -8.63
CA GLY A 9 2.20 -19.12 -9.96
C GLY A 9 2.11 -17.60 -10.12
N PHE A 10 1.65 -16.85 -9.11
CA PHE A 10 1.77 -15.40 -9.12
C PHE A 10 3.20 -14.97 -8.77
N GLN A 11 3.60 -13.88 -9.40
CA GLN A 11 4.84 -13.15 -9.19
C GLN A 11 4.52 -11.86 -8.45
N GLU A 12 5.49 -11.39 -7.68
CA GLU A 12 5.44 -10.15 -6.95
C GLU A 12 6.84 -9.54 -7.01
N HIS A 13 6.92 -8.24 -7.31
CA HIS A 13 8.19 -7.54 -7.40
C HIS A 13 8.79 -7.42 -5.99
N PRO A 14 10.13 -7.41 -5.83
CA PRO A 14 10.74 -7.15 -4.54
C PRO A 14 10.17 -5.90 -3.86
N ILE A 15 9.80 -6.04 -2.59
CA ILE A 15 9.31 -4.94 -1.77
C ILE A 15 10.50 -4.18 -1.21
N SER A 16 10.68 -2.95 -1.66
CA SER A 16 11.73 -2.02 -1.20
C SER A 16 11.16 -0.75 -0.53
N PHE A 17 9.86 -0.77 -0.20
CA PHE A 17 9.14 0.32 0.47
C PHE A 17 8.67 -0.10 1.87
N PRO A 18 8.46 0.84 2.82
CA PRO A 18 8.08 0.51 4.19
C PRO A 18 6.65 -0.05 4.28
N PRO A 19 6.25 -0.63 5.42
CA PRO A 19 4.88 -1.09 5.63
C PRO A 19 3.85 0.01 5.34
N THR A 20 2.79 -0.34 4.61
CA THR A 20 1.76 0.60 4.13
C THR A 20 0.61 0.77 5.11
N TYR A 21 0.58 -0.05 6.16
CA TYR A 21 -0.41 -0.05 7.23
C TYR A 21 0.30 -0.25 8.58
N LYS A 22 -0.18 0.22 9.72
CA LYS A 22 -1.27 1.16 9.96
C LYS A 22 -0.69 2.50 10.39
N PHE A 23 -1.05 3.57 9.69
CA PHE A 23 -0.67 4.93 10.07
C PHE A 23 -1.72 5.60 10.94
N ASP A 24 -1.29 6.56 11.74
CA ASP A 24 -2.23 7.49 12.37
C ASP A 24 -2.81 8.46 11.34
N THR A 25 -4.11 8.70 11.46
CA THR A 25 -4.82 9.71 10.68
C THR A 25 -5.24 10.86 11.57
N THR A 26 -5.57 11.99 10.95
CA THR A 26 -6.16 13.14 11.64
C THR A 26 -7.43 12.74 12.41
N ASP A 27 -8.18 11.75 11.92
CA ASP A 27 -9.35 11.21 12.59
C ASP A 27 -9.02 10.16 13.67
N SER A 28 -7.94 9.38 13.54
CA SER A 28 -7.55 8.38 14.55
C SER A 28 -7.16 9.03 15.88
N LYS A 29 -6.61 10.26 15.85
CA LYS A 29 -6.31 11.06 17.04
C LYS A 29 -7.53 11.77 17.62
N ARG A 30 -8.63 11.85 16.87
CA ARG A 30 -9.91 12.41 17.34
C ARG A 30 -10.79 11.27 17.82
N GLY A 31 -10.57 10.84 19.06
CA GLY A 31 -11.58 10.01 19.76
C GLY A 31 -12.96 10.63 19.56
N TRP A 32 -13.98 9.80 19.29
CA TRP A 32 -15.36 10.19 18.95
C TRP A 32 -15.89 11.29 19.89
N ARG A 33 -15.61 12.55 19.56
CA ARG A 33 -16.14 13.74 20.22
C ARG A 33 -17.03 14.38 19.17
N LYS A 34 -18.34 14.43 19.46
CA LYS A 34 -19.34 15.15 18.66
C LYS A 34 -18.77 16.53 18.30
N LYS A 35 -18.41 16.76 17.04
CA LYS A 35 -17.91 18.06 16.58
C LYS A 35 -19.08 19.05 16.57
N LYS A 36 -18.95 20.18 17.26
CA LYS A 36 -19.65 21.40 16.82
C LYS A 36 -18.98 21.85 15.52
N ALA A 37 -19.78 22.12 14.50
CA ALA A 37 -19.38 22.24 13.09
C ALA A 37 -18.52 23.46 12.73
N SER A 38 -17.93 24.18 13.70
CA SER A 38 -17.42 25.54 13.49
C SER A 38 -15.90 25.71 13.61
N GLN A 39 -15.10 24.65 13.77
CA GLN A 39 -13.66 24.81 13.93
C GLN A 39 -12.88 23.86 13.02
N VAL A 40 -12.30 24.43 11.97
CA VAL A 40 -11.32 23.78 11.09
C VAL A 40 -9.99 23.74 11.85
N ASP A 41 -9.67 22.62 12.49
CA ASP A 41 -8.36 22.43 13.12
C ASP A 41 -7.33 22.10 12.05
N VAL A 42 -6.69 23.13 11.49
CA VAL A 42 -5.49 22.96 10.67
C VAL A 42 -4.29 22.84 11.63
N ARG A 43 -3.82 21.62 11.88
CA ARG A 43 -2.57 21.39 12.62
C ARG A 43 -1.43 21.21 11.63
N VAL A 44 -0.63 22.27 11.45
CA VAL A 44 0.41 22.35 10.42
C VAL A 44 1.71 21.62 10.82
N ASP A 45 1.89 21.32 12.12
CA ASP A 45 3.18 20.83 12.66
C ASP A 45 3.17 19.38 13.17
N GLU A 46 2.17 18.57 12.83
CA GLU A 46 2.07 17.19 13.33
C GLU A 46 2.98 16.25 12.50
N PRO A 47 3.69 15.30 13.16
CA PRO A 47 4.53 14.34 12.46
C PRO A 47 3.68 13.45 11.54
N VAL A 48 4.06 13.42 10.26
CA VAL A 48 3.45 12.57 9.23
C VAL A 48 4.05 11.16 9.27
N ASN A 49 3.28 10.17 8.81
CA ASN A 49 3.74 8.78 8.67
C ASN A 49 4.16 8.09 9.99
N VAL A 50 3.52 8.47 11.10
CA VAL A 50 3.65 7.76 12.39
C VAL A 50 2.77 6.51 12.37
N TYR A 51 3.33 5.36 12.74
CA TYR A 51 2.58 4.12 12.87
C TYR A 51 1.74 4.07 14.16
N ASP A 52 0.55 3.49 14.04
CA ASP A 52 -0.53 3.35 15.04
C ASP A 52 -0.15 3.60 16.51
N THR A 53 -0.35 4.83 16.98
CA THR A 53 -0.16 5.18 18.40
C THR A 53 -1.38 4.88 19.28
N SER A 54 -2.45 4.31 18.70
CA SER A 54 -3.62 3.93 19.48
C SER A 54 -3.31 2.76 20.42
N LYS A 55 -4.17 2.54 21.42
CA LYS A 55 -4.04 1.40 22.35
C LYS A 55 -3.98 0.03 21.67
N LYS A 56 -4.50 -0.09 20.44
CA LYS A 56 -4.46 -1.34 19.68
C LYS A 56 -3.08 -1.65 19.12
N SER A 57 -2.22 -0.62 18.96
CA SER A 57 -0.82 -0.73 18.57
C SER A 57 -0.59 -1.76 17.46
N ARG A 58 -1.34 -1.63 16.35
CA ARG A 58 -1.27 -2.62 15.27
C ARG A 58 0.13 -2.63 14.66
N ILE A 59 0.66 -3.84 14.46
CA ILE A 59 2.00 -4.05 13.91
C ILE A 59 2.05 -3.49 12.48
N PRO A 60 3.05 -2.66 12.13
CA PRO A 60 3.26 -2.22 10.77
C PRO A 60 3.30 -3.40 9.80
N SER A 61 2.47 -3.38 8.77
CA SER A 61 2.22 -4.49 7.84
C SER A 61 2.11 -4.01 6.39
N TRP A 62 2.49 -4.88 5.45
CA TRP A 62 2.27 -4.69 4.01
C TRP A 62 0.97 -5.37 3.59
N THR A 63 -0.16 -4.73 3.90
CA THR A 63 -1.50 -5.25 3.60
C THR A 63 -1.93 -5.02 2.16
N ASP A 64 -1.29 -4.06 1.49
CA ASP A 64 -1.64 -3.58 0.15
C ASP A 64 -0.62 -4.11 -0.86
N ARG A 65 -1.04 -5.00 -1.77
CA ARG A 65 -0.14 -5.85 -2.57
C ARG A 65 -0.57 -5.92 -4.03
N ILE A 66 0.40 -5.93 -4.93
CA ILE A 66 0.16 -6.07 -6.37
C ILE A 66 0.92 -7.29 -6.84
N LEU A 67 0.19 -8.27 -7.37
CA LEU A 67 0.75 -9.48 -7.92
C LEU A 67 0.27 -9.67 -9.35
N TRP A 68 1.08 -10.32 -10.17
CA TRP A 68 0.73 -10.66 -11.54
C TRP A 68 1.04 -12.11 -11.84
N ARG A 69 0.45 -12.64 -12.90
CA ARG A 69 0.76 -13.97 -13.41
C ARG A 69 0.65 -13.95 -14.92
N GLU A 70 1.60 -14.60 -15.57
CA GLU A 70 1.56 -14.82 -17.01
C GLU A 70 0.73 -16.07 -17.33
N LYS A 71 -0.02 -16.05 -18.44
CA LYS A 71 -0.81 -17.20 -18.85
C LYS A 71 0.13 -18.35 -19.26
N LEU A 72 -0.08 -19.53 -18.68
CA LEU A 72 0.64 -20.74 -19.10
C LEU A 72 0.39 -21.02 -20.59
N GLY A 73 1.46 -21.26 -21.35
CA GLY A 73 1.38 -21.42 -22.81
C GLY A 73 1.20 -20.11 -23.59
N ALA A 74 1.31 -18.95 -22.94
CA ALA A 74 1.47 -17.69 -23.65
C ALA A 74 2.74 -17.75 -24.52
N ASN A 75 2.64 -17.13 -25.70
CA ASN A 75 3.72 -17.03 -26.66
C ASN A 75 4.99 -16.53 -25.96
N LYS A 76 6.17 -17.09 -26.24
CA LYS A 76 7.45 -16.68 -25.60
C LYS A 76 7.76 -15.18 -25.74
N ASN A 77 7.09 -14.50 -26.67
CA ASN A 77 7.20 -13.08 -26.94
C ASN A 77 6.28 -12.19 -26.10
N ARG A 78 5.37 -12.77 -25.29
CA ARG A 78 4.58 -12.04 -24.31
C ARG A 78 5.30 -12.08 -22.97
N ARG A 79 5.91 -10.95 -22.61
CA ARG A 79 6.68 -10.76 -21.38
C ARG A 79 6.04 -9.63 -20.58
N VAL A 80 5.83 -9.87 -19.29
CA VAL A 80 5.43 -8.83 -18.34
C VAL A 80 6.63 -8.55 -17.44
N THR A 81 7.17 -7.34 -17.53
CA THR A 81 8.21 -6.86 -16.61
C THR A 81 7.59 -5.83 -15.68
N CYS A 82 7.85 -5.96 -14.38
CA CYS A 82 7.50 -4.91 -13.42
C CYS A 82 8.72 -4.01 -13.24
N GLU A 83 8.62 -2.76 -13.70
CA GLU A 83 9.72 -1.79 -13.69
C GLU A 83 9.80 -1.06 -12.34
N GLU A 84 8.64 -0.79 -11.74
CA GLU A 84 8.54 -0.12 -10.44
C GLU A 84 7.52 -0.80 -9.55
N TYR A 85 7.84 -0.85 -8.25
CA TYR A 85 6.91 -1.28 -7.20
C TYR A 85 7.16 -0.48 -5.93
N GLY A 86 6.19 0.34 -5.52
CA GLY A 86 6.38 1.35 -4.49
C GLY A 86 5.11 1.75 -3.75
N CYS A 87 5.27 2.72 -2.85
CA CYS A 87 4.14 3.36 -2.17
C CYS A 87 4.30 4.88 -2.12
N GLU A 88 3.18 5.60 -2.12
CA GLU A 88 3.14 7.06 -2.00
C GLU A 88 2.97 7.47 -0.53
N LEU A 89 4.06 7.86 0.13
CA LEU A 89 4.06 8.26 1.55
C LEU A 89 3.53 9.67 1.78
N GLY A 90 3.53 10.52 0.76
CA GLY A 90 3.01 11.88 0.79
C GLY A 90 1.49 11.93 0.85
N ALA A 91 0.79 10.90 0.34
CA ALA A 91 -0.65 10.80 0.43
C ALA A 91 -1.10 10.68 1.90
N GLN A 92 -1.93 11.63 2.33
CA GLN A 92 -2.50 11.68 3.68
C GLN A 92 -4.03 11.50 3.63
N GLY A 93 -4.63 11.18 4.77
CA GLY A 93 -6.10 11.06 4.92
C GLY A 93 -6.60 9.63 5.05
N SER A 94 -5.76 8.63 4.80
CA SER A 94 -6.01 7.22 5.08
C SER A 94 -4.97 6.67 6.06
N ASP A 95 -5.31 5.65 6.83
CA ASP A 95 -4.37 4.87 7.65
C ASP A 95 -3.58 3.85 6.80
N HIS A 96 -3.86 3.79 5.50
CA HIS A 96 -3.10 3.08 4.48
C HIS A 96 -2.38 4.04 3.54
N LYS A 97 -1.21 3.63 3.04
CA LYS A 97 -0.50 4.32 1.95
C LYS A 97 -0.79 3.68 0.60
N PRO A 98 -1.13 4.46 -0.45
CA PRO A 98 -1.35 3.92 -1.78
C PRO A 98 -0.12 3.15 -2.26
N VAL A 99 -0.34 1.95 -2.78
CA VAL A 99 0.67 1.10 -3.41
C VAL A 99 0.48 1.13 -4.91
N TYR A 100 1.58 1.24 -5.65
CA TYR A 100 1.57 1.27 -7.11
C TYR A 100 2.60 0.31 -7.68
N ALA A 101 2.34 -0.16 -8.90
CA ALA A 101 3.30 -0.92 -9.68
C ALA A 101 3.22 -0.49 -11.15
N LEU A 102 4.36 -0.33 -11.80
CA LEU A 102 4.48 -0.02 -13.22
C LEU A 102 4.91 -1.28 -13.98
N PHE A 103 4.21 -1.60 -15.06
CA PHE A 103 4.49 -2.77 -15.88
C PHE A 103 4.78 -2.37 -17.32
N ASP A 104 5.88 -2.89 -17.87
CA ASP A 104 6.07 -3.00 -19.31
C ASP A 104 5.51 -4.36 -19.77
N VAL A 105 4.61 -4.31 -20.75
CA VAL A 105 3.89 -5.48 -21.25
C VAL A 105 4.10 -5.59 -22.75
N SER A 106 4.94 -6.53 -23.16
CA SER A 106 5.12 -6.82 -24.58
C SER A 106 3.91 -7.58 -25.12
N MET A 107 3.25 -6.99 -26.11
CA MET A 107 2.14 -7.60 -26.83
C MET A 107 2.70 -8.18 -28.13
N SER A 108 2.46 -9.46 -28.41
CA SER A 108 2.69 -10.00 -29.75
C SER A 108 1.62 -9.44 -30.68
N GLN A 109 2.03 -8.85 -31.80
CA GLN A 109 1.13 -8.65 -32.95
C GLN A 109 0.69 -9.99 -33.54
#